data_AF-A0A9D8KXV5-F1
#
_entry.id   AF-A0A9D8KXV5-F1
#
_cell.length_a   1.000
_cell.length_b   1.000
_cell.length_c   1.000
_cell.angle_alpha   90.00
_cell.angle_beta   90.00
_cell.angle_gamma   90.00
#
_symmetry.space_group_name_H-M   'P 1'
#
loop_
_entity.id
_entity.type
_entity.pdbx_description
1 polymer ?
#
loop_
_entity_poly.entity_id
_entity_poly.type
_entity_poly.pdbx_seq_one_letter_code
_entity_poly.pdbx_strand_id
1 'polypeptide(L)'
;MTLSATLRDSKVPEVTLAFWITEILATTLGEVGGDAVTMSMDLGYLLGTLLFAAVFAVAVAAQIRASGFRPWLYWAAIIASTTVGTTLADYVDRSLGIGYSGGSSLLLALLLGTLFCWQRSTGSISVADITSRRSELFYWLTITFSQTLGTALGDWAADTQGLGYTGGIVLF
;
A
#
# COMPACT_ATOMS: atom_id res chain seq x y z
N MET A 1 23.81 7.64 -35.90
CA MET A 1 22.69 8.23 -35.14
C MET A 1 21.56 7.21 -35.12
N THR A 2 21.50 6.37 -34.08
CA THR A 2 20.34 5.55 -33.64
C THR A 2 20.76 4.85 -32.36
N LEU A 3 20.67 5.53 -31.23
CA LEU A 3 20.58 4.84 -29.94
C LEU A 3 19.13 4.38 -29.82
N SER A 4 18.90 3.11 -30.11
CA SER A 4 17.68 2.42 -29.71
C SER A 4 17.65 2.45 -28.19
N ALA A 5 16.96 3.43 -27.62
CA ALA A 5 16.55 3.38 -26.24
C ALA A 5 15.60 2.19 -26.15
N THR A 6 16.07 1.08 -25.59
CA THR A 6 15.21 0.02 -25.11
C THR A 6 14.25 0.66 -24.12
N LEU A 7 13.03 0.99 -24.57
CA LEU A 7 11.92 1.29 -23.69
C LEU A 7 11.75 0.04 -22.83
N ARG A 8 12.29 0.09 -21.61
CA ARG A 8 12.03 -0.96 -20.62
C ARG A 8 10.55 -0.85 -20.29
N ASP A 9 9.79 -1.88 -20.63
CA ASP A 9 8.37 -1.99 -20.27
C ASP A 9 8.26 -2.13 -18.74
N SER A 10 8.28 -1.00 -18.05
CA SER A 10 7.96 -0.93 -16.64
C SER A 10 6.45 -1.09 -16.48
N LYS A 11 6.03 -1.97 -15.55
CA LYS A 11 4.61 -2.18 -15.23
C LYS A 11 4.05 -1.20 -14.19
N VAL A 12 4.78 -0.12 -13.91
CA VAL A 12 4.39 0.94 -12.98
C VAL A 12 4.38 2.29 -13.70
N PRO A 13 3.50 3.22 -13.28
CA PRO A 13 3.42 4.55 -13.89
C PRO A 13 4.71 5.34 -13.70
N GLU A 14 4.94 6.28 -14.62
CA GLU A 14 5.98 7.29 -14.47
C GLU A 14 5.62 8.26 -13.33
N VAL A 15 6.60 8.60 -12.49
CA VAL A 15 6.45 9.49 -11.33
C VAL A 15 6.35 10.95 -11.79
N THR A 16 5.17 11.31 -12.29
CA THR A 16 4.81 12.65 -12.75
C THR A 16 3.91 13.37 -11.74
N LEU A 17 3.56 14.64 -11.99
CA LEU A 17 2.55 15.32 -11.18
C LEU A 17 1.20 14.59 -11.21
N ALA A 18 0.81 14.06 -12.37
CA ALA A 18 -0.44 13.30 -12.51
C ALA A 18 -0.43 12.00 -11.69
N PHE A 19 0.74 11.36 -11.57
CA PHE A 19 0.92 10.22 -10.68
C PHE A 19 0.61 10.60 -9.22
N TRP A 20 1.21 11.68 -8.72
CA TRP A 20 0.98 12.13 -7.33
C TRP A 20 -0.47 12.51 -7.05
N ILE A 21 -1.12 13.22 -7.97
CA ILE A 21 -2.56 13.55 -7.83
C ILE A 21 -3.40 12.28 -7.79
N THR A 22 -3.12 11.32 -8.68
CA THR A 22 -3.89 10.07 -8.74
C THR A 22 -3.64 9.21 -7.51
N GLU A 23 -2.41 9.16 -7.01
CA GLU A 23 -2.05 8.45 -5.78
C GLU A 23 -2.83 9.01 -4.59
N ILE A 24 -2.84 10.33 -4.38
CA ILE A 24 -3.60 10.97 -3.29
C ILE A 24 -5.09 10.62 -3.38
N LEU A 25 -5.68 10.69 -4.58
CA LEU A 25 -7.09 10.34 -4.79
C LEU A 25 -7.35 8.86 -4.53
N ALA A 26 -6.47 7.98 -5.00
CA ALA A 26 -6.60 6.53 -4.85
C ALA A 26 -6.47 6.10 -3.38
N THR A 27 -5.50 6.67 -2.66
CA THR A 27 -5.28 6.34 -1.25
C THR A 27 -6.40 6.89 -0.38
N THR A 28 -6.83 8.14 -0.61
CA THR A 28 -7.98 8.73 0.08
C THR A 28 -9.26 7.91 -0.16
N LEU A 29 -9.50 7.49 -1.40
CA LEU A 29 -10.65 6.64 -1.73
C LEU A 29 -10.58 5.28 -1.02
N GLY A 30 -9.40 4.66 -1.00
CA GLY A 30 -9.20 3.37 -0.35
C GLY A 30 -9.42 3.42 1.16
N GLU A 31 -8.88 4.44 1.83
CA GLU A 31 -9.03 4.65 3.27
C GLU A 31 -10.51 4.89 3.65
N VAL A 32 -11.14 5.88 3.01
CA VAL A 32 -12.57 6.18 3.24
C VAL A 32 -13.47 4.98 2.89
N GLY A 33 -13.13 4.24 1.84
CA GLY A 33 -13.85 3.03 1.45
C GLY A 33 -13.70 1.89 2.47
N GLY A 34 -12.51 1.73 3.04
CA GLY A 34 -12.22 0.77 4.10
C GLY A 34 -13.08 1.06 5.33
N ASP A 35 -12.99 2.29 5.83
CA ASP A 35 -13.72 2.77 7.01
C ASP A 35 -15.23 2.74 6.81
N ALA A 36 -15.71 3.06 5.61
CA ALA A 36 -17.12 2.96 5.29
C ALA A 36 -17.64 1.53 5.50
N VAL A 37 -16.89 0.52 5.06
CA VAL A 37 -17.31 -0.88 5.19
C VAL A 37 -17.09 -1.41 6.60
N THR A 38 -15.94 -1.16 7.22
CA THR A 38 -15.60 -1.73 8.54
C THR A 38 -16.29 -1.01 9.69
N MET A 39 -16.41 0.32 9.62
CA MET A 39 -16.95 1.15 10.69
C MET A 39 -18.39 1.58 10.39
N SER A 40 -18.65 2.19 9.23
CA SER A 40 -19.98 2.77 8.96
C SER A 40 -21.06 1.72 8.65
N MET A 41 -20.69 0.63 7.97
CA MET A 41 -21.56 -0.52 7.70
C MET A 41 -21.45 -1.62 8.77
N ASP A 42 -20.64 -1.41 9.82
CA ASP A 42 -20.47 -2.30 10.97
C ASP A 42 -20.06 -3.74 10.61
N LEU A 43 -19.32 -3.93 9.50
CA LEU A 43 -18.81 -5.26 9.12
C LEU A 43 -17.70 -5.74 10.07
N GLY A 44 -17.00 -4.80 10.71
CA GLY A 44 -15.87 -5.05 11.59
C GLY A 44 -14.54 -5.28 10.85
N TYR A 45 -13.44 -4.94 11.53
CA TYR A 45 -12.11 -4.89 10.92
C TYR A 45 -11.60 -6.23 10.40
N LEU A 46 -11.84 -7.34 11.11
CA LEU A 46 -11.37 -8.66 10.67
C LEU A 46 -12.04 -9.10 9.37
N LEU A 47 -13.37 -9.06 9.31
CA LEU A 47 -14.13 -9.48 8.13
C LEU A 47 -13.90 -8.53 6.95
N GLY A 48 -13.84 -7.21 7.21
CA GLY A 48 -13.49 -6.22 6.19
C GLY A 48 -12.09 -6.45 5.62
N THR A 49 -11.10 -6.68 6.48
CA THR A 49 -9.72 -6.98 6.05
C THR A 49 -9.67 -8.23 5.16
N LEU A 50 -10.36 -9.31 5.54
CA LEU A 50 -10.39 -10.53 4.73
C LEU A 50 -11.08 -10.31 3.38
N LEU A 51 -12.18 -9.56 3.36
CA LEU A 51 -12.91 -9.20 2.14
C LEU A 51 -12.00 -8.42 1.19
N PHE A 52 -11.41 -7.33 1.67
CA PHE A 52 -10.56 -6.50 0.83
C PHE A 52 -9.26 -7.21 0.45
N ALA A 53 -8.71 -8.07 1.32
CA ALA A 53 -7.52 -8.85 1.00
C ALA A 53 -7.78 -9.81 -0.15
N ALA A 54 -8.98 -10.40 -0.22
CA ALA A 54 -9.38 -11.21 -1.37
C ALA A 54 -9.47 -10.37 -2.67
N VAL A 55 -10.08 -9.17 -2.60
CA VAL A 55 -10.17 -8.25 -3.75
C VAL A 55 -8.77 -7.83 -4.21
N PHE A 56 -7.91 -7.42 -3.29
CA PHE A 56 -6.52 -7.03 -3.55
C PHE A 56 -5.72 -8.19 -4.14
N ALA A 57 -5.84 -9.40 -3.60
CA ALA A 57 -5.16 -10.58 -4.13
C ALA A 57 -5.55 -10.85 -5.58
N VAL A 58 -6.84 -10.72 -5.94
CA VAL A 58 -7.32 -10.85 -7.32
C VAL A 58 -6.74 -9.75 -8.21
N ALA A 59 -6.75 -8.49 -7.76
CA ALA A 59 -6.23 -7.36 -8.52
C ALA A 59 -4.72 -7.49 -8.80
N VAL A 60 -3.92 -7.80 -7.77
CA VAL A 60 -2.47 -8.04 -7.89
C VAL A 60 -2.20 -9.26 -8.76
N ALA A 61 -2.96 -10.34 -8.60
CA ALA A 61 -2.81 -11.54 -9.42
C ALA A 61 -3.12 -11.27 -10.90
N ALA A 62 -4.06 -10.37 -11.21
CA ALA A 62 -4.32 -9.91 -12.57
C ALA A 62 -3.20 -9.00 -13.09
N GLN A 63 -2.68 -8.11 -12.25
CA GLN A 63 -1.57 -7.22 -12.59
C GLN A 63 -0.29 -8.01 -12.91
N ILE A 64 0.06 -8.99 -12.06
CA ILE A 64 1.25 -9.84 -12.25
C ILE A 64 1.16 -10.64 -13.56
N ARG A 65 -0.05 -11.08 -13.92
CA ARG A 65 -0.31 -11.81 -15.17
C ARG A 65 -0.31 -10.92 -16.42
N ALA A 66 -0.55 -9.62 -16.28
CA ALA A 66 -0.54 -8.72 -17.43
C ALA A 66 0.86 -8.68 -18.06
N SER A 67 0.91 -8.68 -19.39
CA SER A 67 2.18 -8.68 -20.15
C SER A 67 2.87 -7.31 -20.22
N GLY A 68 2.22 -6.25 -19.74
CA GLY A 68 2.72 -4.88 -19.76
C GLY A 68 1.89 -3.96 -18.87
N PHE A 69 2.24 -2.67 -18.83
CA PHE A 69 1.56 -1.70 -17.98
C PHE A 69 0.10 -1.51 -18.41
N ARG A 70 -0.81 -1.73 -17.47
CA ARG A 70 -2.25 -1.46 -17.63
C ARG A 70 -2.69 -0.50 -16.53
N PRO A 71 -2.86 0.80 -16.82
CA PRO A 71 -3.12 1.82 -15.81
C PRO A 71 -4.30 1.49 -14.90
N TRP A 72 -5.40 0.99 -15.46
CA TRP A 72 -6.61 0.67 -14.69
C TRP A 72 -6.40 -0.50 -13.72
N LEU A 73 -5.60 -1.52 -14.07
CA LEU A 73 -5.27 -2.63 -13.16
C LEU A 73 -4.37 -2.14 -12.03
N TYR A 74 -3.38 -1.31 -12.38
CA TYR A 74 -2.45 -0.76 -11.41
C TYR A 74 -3.20 0.09 -10.37
N TRP A 75 -3.99 1.06 -10.81
CA TRP A 75 -4.74 1.93 -9.90
C TRP A 75 -5.83 1.18 -9.12
N ALA A 76 -6.48 0.18 -9.72
CA ALA A 76 -7.39 -0.69 -8.97
C ALA A 76 -6.68 -1.47 -7.86
N ALA A 77 -5.47 -1.98 -8.14
CA ALA A 77 -4.65 -2.66 -7.14
C ALA A 77 -4.15 -1.71 -6.04
N ILE A 78 -3.84 -0.45 -6.36
CA ILE A 78 -3.49 0.58 -5.37
C ILE A 78 -4.69 0.91 -4.47
N ILE A 79 -5.88 1.16 -5.04
CA ILE A 79 -7.09 1.41 -4.23
C ILE A 79 -7.37 0.21 -3.32
N ALA A 80 -7.31 -1.00 -3.87
CA ALA A 80 -7.51 -2.22 -3.10
C ALA A 80 -6.43 -2.41 -2.02
N SER A 81 -5.16 -2.10 -2.30
CA SER A 81 -4.09 -2.19 -1.31
C SER A 81 -4.31 -1.19 -0.18
N THR A 82 -4.77 0.03 -0.49
CA THR A 82 -5.02 1.04 0.54
C THR A 82 -6.19 0.63 1.40
N THR A 83 -7.27 0.14 0.78
CA THR A 83 -8.44 -0.35 1.51
C THR A 83 -8.05 -1.47 2.48
N VAL A 84 -7.28 -2.46 2.02
CA VAL A 84 -6.75 -3.52 2.90
C VAL A 84 -5.83 -2.95 3.96
N GLY A 85 -4.96 -2.01 3.57
CA GLY A 85 -3.97 -1.42 4.43
C GLY A 85 -4.61 -0.71 5.62
N THR A 86 -5.63 0.10 5.38
CA THR A 86 -6.40 0.79 6.41
C THR A 86 -7.08 -0.19 7.35
N THR A 87 -7.86 -1.13 6.83
CA THR A 87 -8.61 -2.06 7.69
C THR A 87 -7.70 -3.00 8.47
N LEU A 88 -6.53 -3.35 7.90
CA LEU A 88 -5.52 -4.16 8.58
C LEU A 88 -4.84 -3.36 9.69
N ALA A 89 -4.51 -2.09 9.45
CA ALA A 89 -3.92 -1.22 10.47
C ALA A 89 -4.86 -1.12 11.68
N ASP A 90 -6.13 -0.80 11.43
CA ASP A 90 -7.14 -0.73 12.48
C ASP A 90 -7.35 -2.06 13.21
N TYR A 91 -7.36 -3.18 12.48
CA TYR A 91 -7.45 -4.50 13.11
C TYR A 91 -6.27 -4.73 14.05
N VAL A 92 -5.06 -4.44 13.58
CA VAL A 92 -3.83 -4.63 14.35
C VAL A 92 -3.81 -3.71 15.57
N ASP A 93 -4.05 -2.42 15.39
CA ASP A 93 -3.91 -1.43 16.45
C ASP A 93 -5.06 -1.47 17.47
N ARG A 94 -6.31 -1.57 16.97
CA ARG A 94 -7.52 -1.41 17.78
C ARG A 94 -8.13 -2.75 18.22
N SER A 95 -8.03 -3.81 17.41
CA SER A 95 -8.67 -5.10 17.70
C SER A 95 -7.73 -6.12 18.35
N LEU A 96 -6.47 -6.20 17.92
CA LEU A 96 -5.48 -7.11 18.53
C LEU A 96 -4.94 -6.59 19.88
N GLY A 97 -5.24 -5.34 20.24
CA GLY A 97 -4.89 -4.76 21.53
C GLY A 97 -3.40 -4.44 21.70
N ILE A 98 -2.62 -4.40 20.62
CA ILE A 98 -1.21 -4.00 20.68
C ILE A 98 -1.02 -2.48 20.66
N GLY A 99 -2.07 -1.73 20.30
CA GLY A 99 -2.08 -0.28 20.22
C GLY A 99 -1.22 0.28 19.08
N TYR A 100 -1.48 1.54 18.74
CA TYR A 100 -0.85 2.22 17.60
C TYR A 100 0.68 2.20 17.58
N SER A 101 1.34 2.34 18.74
CA SER A 101 2.80 2.28 18.82
C SER A 101 3.33 0.87 18.54
N GLY A 102 2.63 -0.15 19.04
CA GLY A 102 2.94 -1.55 18.83
C GLY A 102 2.74 -1.97 17.37
N GLY A 103 1.59 -1.66 16.78
CA GLY A 103 1.32 -1.98 15.39
C GLY A 103 2.17 -1.18 14.41
N SER A 104 2.39 0.12 14.64
CA SER A 104 3.35 0.90 13.83
C SER A 104 4.75 0.28 13.87
N SER A 105 5.23 -0.14 15.04
CA SER A 105 6.55 -0.79 15.17
C SER A 105 6.62 -2.14 14.46
N LEU A 106 5.56 -2.95 14.56
CA LEU A 106 5.44 -4.24 13.87
C LEU A 106 5.43 -4.04 12.34
N LEU A 107 4.62 -3.10 11.84
CA LEU A 107 4.50 -2.81 10.42
C LEU A 107 5.79 -2.24 9.84
N LEU A 108 6.49 -1.39 10.60
CA LEU A 108 7.82 -0.92 10.24
C LEU A 108 8.81 -2.09 10.14
N ALA A 109 8.80 -3.02 11.10
CA ALA A 109 9.65 -4.21 11.05
C ALA A 109 9.34 -5.10 9.83
N LEU A 110 8.06 -5.29 9.49
CA LEU A 110 7.63 -6.03 8.31
C LEU A 110 8.03 -5.35 7.01
N LEU A 111 7.91 -4.02 6.93
CA LEU A 111 8.35 -3.22 5.79
C LEU A 111 9.87 -3.35 5.59
N LEU A 112 10.66 -3.13 6.65
CA LEU A 112 12.11 -3.25 6.61
C LEU A 112 12.56 -4.68 6.28
N GLY A 113 11.88 -5.68 6.84
CA GLY A 113 12.11 -7.09 6.52
C GLY A 113 11.83 -7.39 5.05
N THR A 114 10.76 -6.84 4.48
CA THR A 114 10.40 -6.99 3.07
C THR A 114 11.47 -6.37 2.17
N LEU A 115 11.90 -5.14 2.46
CA LEU A 115 12.96 -4.45 1.70
C LEU A 115 14.29 -5.21 1.79
N PHE A 116 14.66 -5.70 2.98
CA PHE A 116 15.86 -6.51 3.16
C PHE A 116 15.80 -7.80 2.35
N CYS A 117 14.68 -8.53 2.41
CA CYS A 117 14.46 -9.75 1.64
C CYS A 117 14.46 -9.48 0.13
N TRP A 118 13.91 -8.35 -0.31
CA TRP A 118 13.95 -7.91 -1.70
C TRP A 118 15.41 -7.72 -2.13
N GLN A 119 16.18 -6.89 -1.42
CA GLN A 119 17.59 -6.62 -1.70
C GLN A 119 18.43 -7.91 -1.76
N ARG A 120 18.20 -8.85 -0.83
CA ARG A 120 18.91 -10.15 -0.83
C ARG A 120 18.53 -11.04 -1.99
N SER A 121 17.29 -10.96 -2.48
CA SER A 121 16.75 -11.85 -3.51
C SER A 121 17.02 -11.37 -4.93
N THR A 122 17.02 -10.06 -5.16
CA THR A 122 17.19 -9.45 -6.50
C THR A 122 18.51 -8.68 -6.65
N GLY A 123 19.24 -8.45 -5.55
CA GLY A 123 20.47 -7.65 -5.53
C GLY A 123 20.25 -6.13 -5.60
N SER A 124 19.02 -5.68 -5.88
CA SER A 124 18.64 -4.27 -5.96
C SER A 124 17.15 -4.08 -5.70
N ILE A 125 16.82 -3.06 -4.90
CA ILE A 125 15.47 -2.51 -4.75
C ILE A 125 15.31 -1.43 -5.83
N SER A 126 14.76 -1.80 -6.98
CA SER A 126 14.51 -0.88 -8.08
C SER A 126 13.04 -0.92 -8.48
N VAL A 127 12.36 0.22 -8.30
CA VAL A 127 10.98 0.43 -8.77
C VAL A 127 10.94 0.68 -10.28
N ALA A 128 12.06 1.12 -10.87
CA ALA A 128 12.18 1.33 -12.32
C ALA A 128 12.40 0.04 -13.11
N ASP A 129 12.71 -1.09 -12.44
CA ASP A 129 13.02 -2.37 -13.08
C ASP A 129 12.20 -3.52 -12.47
N ILE A 130 10.87 -3.39 -12.58
CA ILE A 130 9.91 -4.42 -12.15
C ILE A 130 9.59 -5.30 -13.36
N THR A 131 10.53 -6.21 -13.67
CA THR A 131 10.46 -7.07 -14.86
C THR A 131 10.24 -8.55 -14.54
N SER A 132 10.36 -8.94 -13.26
CA SER A 132 10.17 -10.33 -12.81
C SER A 132 8.99 -10.45 -11.85
N ARG A 133 8.30 -11.61 -11.89
CA ARG A 133 7.22 -11.93 -10.93
C ARG A 133 7.67 -11.81 -9.48
N ARG A 134 8.94 -12.12 -9.19
CA ARG A 134 9.51 -12.01 -7.83
C ARG A 134 9.65 -10.54 -7.42
N SER A 135 10.16 -9.68 -8.31
CA SER A 135 10.24 -8.24 -8.06
C SER A 135 8.85 -7.61 -7.89
N GLU A 136 7.87 -8.05 -8.68
CA GLU A 136 6.47 -7.61 -8.56
C GLU A 136 5.87 -7.99 -7.20
N LEU A 137 6.12 -9.20 -6.71
CA LEU A 137 5.64 -9.62 -5.38
C LEU A 137 6.24 -8.76 -4.26
N PHE A 138 7.55 -8.49 -4.30
CA PHE A 138 8.17 -7.61 -3.31
C PHE A 138 7.62 -6.19 -3.40
N TYR A 139 7.43 -5.68 -4.61
CA TYR A 139 6.83 -4.36 -4.83
C TYR A 139 5.44 -4.24 -4.19
N TRP A 140 4.54 -5.21 -4.43
CA TRP A 140 3.19 -5.19 -3.87
C TRP A 140 3.17 -5.42 -2.35
N LEU A 141 4.08 -6.26 -1.82
CA LEU A 141 4.25 -6.41 -0.37
C LEU A 141 4.75 -5.12 0.29
N THR A 142 5.74 -4.47 -0.32
CA THR A 142 6.27 -3.19 0.15
C THR A 142 5.17 -2.14 0.18
N ILE A 143 4.37 -2.00 -0.88
CA ILE A 143 3.21 -1.09 -0.93
C ILE A 143 2.23 -1.39 0.21
N THR A 144 1.87 -2.65 0.39
CA THR A 144 0.90 -3.06 1.40
C THR A 144 1.37 -2.64 2.78
N PHE A 145 2.59 -3.04 3.18
CA PHE A 145 3.12 -2.68 4.50
C PHE A 145 3.36 -1.19 4.66
N SER A 146 3.80 -0.47 3.62
CA SER A 146 3.97 0.97 3.71
C SER A 146 2.66 1.72 3.89
N GLN A 147 1.58 1.29 3.22
CA GLN A 147 0.27 1.93 3.36
C GLN A 147 -0.38 1.60 4.71
N THR A 148 -0.31 0.35 5.16
CA THR A 148 -0.76 -0.03 6.52
C THR A 148 0.02 0.75 7.58
N LEU A 149 1.34 0.87 7.44
CA LEU A 149 2.17 1.66 8.35
C LEU A 149 1.78 3.14 8.32
N GLY A 150 1.51 3.70 7.13
CA GLY A 150 1.09 5.10 6.98
C GLY A 150 -0.22 5.39 7.70
N THR A 151 -1.20 4.48 7.61
CA THR A 151 -2.48 4.59 8.35
C THR A 151 -2.21 4.55 9.87
N ALA A 152 -1.50 3.52 10.34
CA ALA A 152 -1.20 3.35 11.76
C ALA A 152 -0.43 4.54 12.36
N LEU A 153 0.56 5.08 11.64
CA LEU A 153 1.32 6.25 12.06
C LEU A 153 0.50 7.54 12.01
N GLY A 154 -0.36 7.70 11.00
CA GLY A 154 -1.26 8.84 10.88
C GLY A 154 -2.23 8.91 12.06
N ASP A 155 -2.90 7.80 12.35
CA ASP A 155 -3.80 7.68 13.50
C ASP A 155 -3.07 7.83 14.84
N TRP A 156 -1.87 7.25 14.96
CA TRP A 156 -1.05 7.43 16.15
C TRP A 156 -0.75 8.92 16.41
N ALA A 157 -0.34 9.64 15.37
CA ALA A 157 -0.02 11.06 15.44
C ALA A 157 -1.27 11.91 15.76
N ALA A 158 -2.39 11.60 15.09
CA ALA A 158 -3.65 12.32 15.27
C ALA A 158 -4.25 12.08 16.66
N ASP A 159 -4.42 10.83 17.05
CA ASP A 159 -5.17 10.42 18.24
C ASP A 159 -4.28 10.34 19.49
N THR A 160 -3.19 9.58 19.41
CA THR A 160 -2.37 9.27 20.61
C THR A 160 -1.46 10.43 20.99
N GLN A 161 -0.86 11.09 20.00
CA GLN A 161 -0.05 12.30 20.25
C GLN A 161 -0.89 13.58 20.33
N GLY A 162 -2.19 13.51 20.00
CA GLY A 162 -3.11 14.64 20.10
C GLY A 162 -2.82 15.76 19.12
N LEU A 163 -2.10 15.49 18.02
CA LEU A 163 -1.85 16.49 16.97
C LEU A 163 -3.12 16.79 16.17
N GLY A 164 -4.09 15.86 16.18
CA GLY A 164 -5.23 15.85 15.27
C GLY A 164 -4.80 15.70 13.81
N TYR A 165 -5.78 15.50 12.92
CA TYR A 165 -5.49 15.30 11.49
C TYR A 165 -4.81 16.51 10.83
N THR A 166 -5.16 17.74 11.22
CA THR A 166 -4.49 18.96 10.72
C THR A 166 -3.03 19.05 11.16
N GLY A 167 -2.72 18.67 12.41
CA GLY A 167 -1.33 18.61 12.88
C GLY A 167 -0.53 17.51 12.18
N GLY A 168 -1.17 16.37 11.89
CA GLY A 168 -0.59 15.30 11.08
C GLY A 168 -0.17 15.74 9.68
N ILE A 169 -0.98 16.55 9.00
CA ILE A 169 -0.66 17.12 7.67
C ILE A 169 0.62 17.97 7.69
N VAL A 170 0.92 18.65 8.80
CA VAL A 170 2.13 19.49 8.91
C VAL A 170 3.37 18.65 9.20
N LEU A 171 3.19 17.49 9.85
CA LEU A 171 4.29 16.62 10.28
C LEU A 171 4.88 15.77 9.13
N PHE A 172 4.03 15.33 8.19
CA PHE A 172 4.39 14.42 7.08
C PHE A 172 4.36 15.13 5.72
#